data_AF-A0A4R2JPK6-F1
#
_entry.id   AF-A0A4R2JPK6-F1
#
_cell.length_a   1.000
_cell.length_b   1.000
_cell.length_c   1.000
_cell.angle_alpha   90.00
_cell.angle_beta   90.00
_cell.angle_gamma   90.00
#
_symmetry.space_group_name_H-M   'P 1'
#
loop_
_entity.id
_entity.type
_entity.pdbx_description
1 polymer ?
#
loop_
_entity_poly.entity_id
_entity_poly.type
_entity_poly.pdbx_seq_one_letter_code
_entity_poly.pdbx_strand_id
1 'polypeptide(L)'
;MADPLDGLADIDAANVVRCARTLLRRPLLRLGGPDGELLPLIYRHRVVLGEMFTALLGYRLVVERKFARLYKAGPGEDATRGVPELSPRGYAYLALTMAALTGIGRQVLLSRLVSDVRSAAVEAGIEVVDTIADRRALTAALRHLVSLGVLTETEGTVSSASQDAPAEALITVETDLLGQLLAGPVADAEDASALVTLAARTAPRRVDFLVRRRLVESPVVLYAELADDEREWLLRNQRRESYLLERCFGLFTETRLEGILAADPEEYLSDVMFPGTSTVARIGLLALPDLLTEDTTDTDDPESEVDGAGRRPVTADAVRRVCERLVADYPAAWSRQAGEDTDGIVAEVLALFVQMGLAVPAGERWWLSPAAARWWPVPDGDPEREVPEAPPEPEVPGWSLFDEEGA
;
A
#
# COMPACT_ATOMS: atom_id res chain seq x y z
N MET A 1 -16.98 19.26 -17.10
CA MET A 1 -15.52 19.27 -17.33
C MET A 1 -15.29 18.52 -18.62
N ALA A 2 -14.56 19.12 -19.58
CA ALA A 2 -14.25 18.47 -20.85
C ALA A 2 -13.28 17.29 -20.62
N ASP A 3 -13.26 16.31 -21.53
CA ASP A 3 -12.27 15.23 -21.53
C ASP A 3 -10.87 15.86 -21.68
N PRO A 4 -9.93 15.67 -20.72
CA PRO A 4 -8.60 16.28 -20.79
C PRO A 4 -7.74 15.72 -21.93
N LEU A 5 -8.16 14.62 -22.54
CA LEU A 5 -7.49 14.01 -23.70
C LEU A 5 -8.17 14.35 -25.02
N ASP A 6 -9.21 15.20 -25.00
CA ASP A 6 -9.91 15.62 -26.20
C ASP A 6 -8.98 16.35 -27.18
N GLY A 7 -9.13 16.07 -28.47
CA GLY A 7 -8.29 16.64 -29.53
C GLY A 7 -6.88 16.04 -29.65
N LEU A 8 -6.47 15.09 -28.81
CA LEU A 8 -5.24 14.33 -29.00
C LEU A 8 -5.45 13.17 -29.98
N ALA A 9 -4.42 12.87 -30.78
CA ALA A 9 -4.39 11.63 -31.54
C ALA A 9 -4.35 10.43 -30.58
N ASP A 10 -4.96 9.30 -30.96
CA ASP A 10 -5.10 8.11 -30.09
C ASP A 10 -3.78 7.65 -29.48
N ILE A 11 -2.70 7.67 -30.28
CA ILE A 11 -1.34 7.30 -29.82
C ILE A 11 -0.84 8.27 -28.75
N ASP A 12 -1.03 9.57 -28.93
CA ASP A 12 -0.61 10.58 -27.96
C ASP A 12 -1.48 10.53 -26.70
N ALA A 13 -2.78 10.27 -26.82
CA ALA A 13 -3.67 10.04 -25.68
C ALA A 13 -3.23 8.81 -24.85
N ALA A 14 -2.95 7.67 -25.50
CA ALA A 14 -2.43 6.49 -24.84
C ALA A 14 -1.08 6.74 -24.14
N ASN A 15 -0.19 7.50 -24.77
CA ASN A 15 1.08 7.92 -24.17
C ASN A 15 0.88 8.80 -22.93
N VAL A 16 -0.08 9.72 -22.96
CA VAL A 16 -0.42 10.56 -21.79
C VAL A 16 -0.96 9.71 -20.65
N VAL A 17 -1.88 8.76 -20.92
CA VAL A 17 -2.40 7.83 -19.90
C VAL A 17 -1.27 7.01 -19.28
N ARG A 18 -0.38 6.44 -20.09
CA ARG A 18 0.80 5.71 -19.60
C ARG A 18 1.68 6.58 -18.71
N CYS A 19 1.99 7.81 -19.13
CA CYS A 19 2.78 8.75 -18.35
C CYS A 19 2.12 9.13 -17.03
N ALA A 20 0.80 9.35 -17.05
CA ALA A 20 0.03 9.70 -15.85
C ALA A 20 0.01 8.55 -14.84
N ARG A 21 -0.19 7.31 -15.31
CA ARG A 21 -0.11 6.11 -14.48
C ARG A 21 1.26 5.98 -13.83
N THR A 22 2.34 6.17 -14.58
CA THR A 22 3.71 6.16 -14.03
C THR A 22 3.91 7.25 -12.96
N LEU A 23 3.40 8.46 -13.18
CA LEU A 23 3.51 9.56 -12.20
C LEU A 23 2.64 9.34 -10.95
N LEU A 24 1.51 8.65 -11.06
CA LEU A 24 0.70 8.23 -9.91
C LEU A 24 1.43 7.18 -9.07
N ARG A 25 2.02 6.17 -9.72
CA ARG A 25 2.82 5.14 -9.03
C ARG A 25 4.11 5.70 -8.45
N ARG A 26 4.78 6.58 -9.21
CA ARG A 26 6.08 7.17 -8.88
C ARG A 26 5.97 8.68 -8.89
N PRO A 27 5.50 9.29 -7.78
CA PRO A 27 5.30 10.73 -7.71
C PRO A 27 6.63 11.51 -7.69
N LEU A 28 7.77 10.82 -7.61
CA LEU A 28 9.09 11.35 -7.94
C LEU A 28 9.78 10.38 -8.91
N LEU A 29 9.85 10.76 -10.18
CA LEU A 29 10.49 10.01 -11.25
C LEU A 29 11.80 10.69 -11.63
N ARG A 30 12.88 9.92 -11.81
CA ARG A 30 14.18 10.44 -12.25
C ARG A 30 14.80 9.60 -13.34
N LEU A 31 15.68 10.20 -14.12
CA LEU A 31 16.48 9.47 -15.10
C LEU A 31 17.35 8.41 -14.40
N GLY A 32 17.45 7.22 -15.01
CA GLY A 32 18.21 6.08 -14.46
C GLY A 32 17.61 5.51 -13.17
N GLY A 33 16.38 5.88 -12.80
CA GLY A 33 15.59 5.21 -11.78
C GLY A 33 14.56 4.27 -12.41
N PRO A 34 13.79 3.55 -11.59
CA PRO A 34 12.67 2.73 -12.06
C PRO A 34 11.67 3.56 -12.88
N ASP A 35 11.26 3.04 -14.04
CA ASP A 35 10.41 3.70 -15.05
C ASP A 35 10.98 5.04 -15.59
N GLY A 36 12.26 5.32 -15.33
CA GLY A 36 12.93 6.58 -15.69
C GLY A 36 13.08 6.78 -17.20
N GLU A 37 12.98 5.72 -17.99
CA GLU A 37 12.95 5.76 -19.46
C GLU A 37 11.71 6.46 -20.02
N LEU A 38 10.65 6.62 -19.21
CA LEU A 38 9.45 7.37 -19.59
C LEU A 38 9.60 8.89 -19.38
N LEU A 39 10.65 9.35 -18.71
CA LEU A 39 10.85 10.77 -18.44
C LEU A 39 10.91 11.65 -19.71
N PRO A 40 11.58 11.26 -20.81
CA PRO A 40 11.53 12.02 -22.06
C PRO A 40 10.12 12.16 -22.64
N LEU A 41 9.28 11.12 -22.49
CA LEU A 41 7.89 11.13 -22.95
C LEU A 41 7.02 12.02 -22.05
N ILE A 42 7.21 11.95 -20.73
CA ILE A 42 6.60 12.87 -19.76
C ILE A 42 6.99 14.31 -20.08
N TYR A 43 8.26 14.57 -20.38
CA TYR A 43 8.73 15.89 -20.78
C TYR A 43 8.05 16.37 -22.07
N ARG A 44 7.87 15.50 -23.07
CA ARG A 44 7.14 15.80 -24.31
C ARG A 44 5.69 16.23 -24.03
N HIS A 45 4.98 15.55 -23.14
CA HIS A 45 3.57 15.78 -22.83
C HIS A 45 3.29 16.60 -21.56
N ARG A 46 4.32 17.27 -20.99
CA ARG A 46 4.25 17.96 -19.69
C ARG A 46 3.12 18.99 -19.54
N VAL A 47 2.73 19.67 -20.62
CA VAL A 47 1.64 20.67 -20.59
C VAL A 47 0.30 19.98 -20.33
N VAL A 48 -0.04 19.01 -21.18
CA VAL A 48 -1.28 18.21 -21.06
C VAL A 48 -1.33 17.48 -19.72
N LEU A 49 -0.21 16.86 -19.30
CA LEU A 49 -0.13 16.17 -18.01
C LEU A 49 -0.35 17.15 -16.83
N GLY A 50 0.28 18.32 -16.87
CA GLY A 50 0.14 19.34 -15.84
C GLY A 50 -1.29 19.88 -15.73
N GLU A 51 -1.91 20.17 -16.87
CA GLU A 51 -3.31 20.59 -16.95
C GLU A 51 -4.26 19.49 -16.46
N MET A 52 -4.05 18.25 -16.87
CA MET A 52 -4.85 17.11 -16.45
C MET A 52 -4.75 16.86 -14.94
N PHE A 53 -3.55 16.81 -14.37
CA PHE A 53 -3.38 16.61 -12.92
C PHE A 53 -3.97 17.76 -12.10
N THR A 54 -3.82 19.00 -12.57
CA THR A 54 -4.39 20.18 -11.91
C THR A 54 -5.91 20.16 -11.99
N ALA A 55 -6.48 19.85 -13.15
CA ALA A 55 -7.92 19.87 -13.38
C ALA A 55 -8.66 18.67 -12.78
N LEU A 56 -8.04 17.49 -12.73
CA LEU A 56 -8.67 16.29 -12.20
C LEU A 56 -8.37 16.10 -10.71
N LEU A 57 -7.11 16.21 -10.31
CA LEU A 57 -6.69 15.85 -8.95
C LEU A 57 -6.25 17.07 -8.14
N GLY A 58 -6.21 18.27 -8.71
CA GLY A 58 -5.62 19.44 -8.04
C GLY A 58 -4.16 19.24 -7.66
N TYR A 59 -3.44 18.34 -8.34
CA TYR A 59 -2.03 18.07 -8.08
C TYR A 59 -1.14 18.91 -8.97
N ARG A 60 -0.11 19.48 -8.36
CA ARG A 60 0.94 20.20 -9.08
C ARG A 60 1.93 19.20 -9.64
N LEU A 61 2.23 19.33 -10.93
CA LEU A 61 3.29 18.59 -11.60
C LEU A 61 4.46 19.54 -11.93
N VAL A 62 5.66 19.18 -11.51
CA VAL A 62 6.91 19.83 -11.92
C VAL A 62 7.68 18.86 -12.81
N VAL A 63 8.04 19.28 -14.01
CA VAL A 63 8.77 18.43 -14.98
C VAL A 63 10.04 19.14 -15.43
N GLU A 64 11.16 18.53 -15.10
CA GLU A 64 12.50 18.94 -15.52
C GLU A 64 13.12 17.90 -16.45
N ARG A 65 14.30 18.21 -17.00
CA ARG A 65 15.00 17.28 -17.91
C ARG A 65 15.49 15.99 -17.24
N LYS A 66 15.78 16.06 -15.93
CA LYS A 66 16.36 14.96 -15.15
C LYS A 66 15.37 14.27 -14.22
N PHE A 67 14.25 14.92 -13.90
CA PHE A 67 13.22 14.38 -13.01
C PHE A 67 11.84 14.97 -13.31
N ALA A 68 10.80 14.29 -12.82
CA ALA A 68 9.45 14.79 -12.72
C ALA A 68 8.92 14.54 -11.30
N ARG A 69 8.25 15.53 -10.72
CA ARG A 69 7.68 15.49 -9.36
C ARG A 69 6.19 15.80 -9.43
N LEU A 70 5.36 14.83 -9.10
CA LEU A 70 3.94 15.00 -8.83
C LEU A 70 3.72 15.23 -7.33
N TYR A 71 3.23 16.40 -6.96
CA TYR A 71 2.92 16.75 -5.57
C TYR A 71 1.54 16.22 -5.19
N LYS A 72 1.52 14.98 -4.69
CA LYS A 72 0.34 14.34 -4.13
C LYS A 72 -0.01 14.90 -2.76
N ALA A 73 -1.28 14.75 -2.35
CA ALA A 73 -1.68 15.01 -0.98
C ALA A 73 -0.97 14.03 -0.03
N GLY A 74 -0.69 14.48 1.19
CA GLY A 74 -0.19 13.61 2.24
C GLY A 74 -1.22 12.53 2.61
N PRO A 75 -0.79 11.36 3.11
CA PRO A 75 -1.68 10.26 3.48
C PRO A 75 -2.62 10.59 4.66
N GLY A 76 -2.35 11.66 5.42
CA GLY A 76 -3.05 11.93 6.67
C GLY A 76 -2.66 10.91 7.73
N GLU A 77 -3.63 10.48 8.53
CA GLU A 77 -3.44 9.47 9.59
C GLU A 77 -3.48 8.02 9.06
N ASP A 78 -3.06 7.82 7.81
CA ASP A 78 -2.98 6.51 7.17
C ASP A 78 -1.56 5.91 7.34
N ALA A 79 -1.45 4.94 8.24
CA ALA A 79 -0.20 4.26 8.56
C ALA A 79 0.24 3.24 7.48
N THR A 80 -0.60 2.94 6.49
CA THR A 80 -0.32 1.92 5.47
C THR A 80 0.67 2.40 4.40
N ARG A 81 0.93 3.71 4.32
CA ARG A 81 1.80 4.34 3.31
C ARG A 81 3.22 4.65 3.79
N GLY A 82 3.65 4.00 4.87
CA GLY A 82 5.02 4.09 5.36
C GLY A 82 6.02 3.47 4.37
N VAL A 83 7.26 3.95 4.41
CA VAL A 83 8.40 3.33 3.73
C VAL A 83 8.84 2.15 4.60
N PRO A 84 8.81 0.91 4.10
CA PRO A 84 9.03 -0.28 4.93
C PRO A 84 10.35 -0.29 5.71
N GLU A 85 11.42 0.28 5.17
CA GLU A 85 12.73 0.32 5.82
C GLU A 85 12.87 1.44 6.88
N LEU A 86 11.91 2.36 6.96
CA LEU A 86 11.97 3.50 7.88
C LEU A 86 11.08 3.28 9.10
N SER A 87 11.73 3.15 10.26
CA SER A 87 11.05 3.29 11.56
C SER A 87 10.70 4.76 11.83
N PRO A 88 9.88 5.07 12.85
CA PRO A 88 9.65 6.46 13.27
C PRO A 88 10.96 7.23 13.52
N ARG A 89 11.96 6.55 14.10
CA ARG A 89 13.31 7.09 14.28
C ARG A 89 14.05 7.30 12.95
N GLY A 90 13.87 6.39 11.99
CA GLY A 90 14.39 6.54 10.63
C GLY A 90 13.82 7.76 9.91
N TYR A 91 12.52 8.04 10.06
CA TYR A 91 11.89 9.26 9.55
C TYR A 91 12.46 10.54 10.19
N ALA A 92 12.72 10.51 11.50
CA ALA A 92 13.40 11.63 12.17
C ALA A 92 14.79 11.88 11.56
N TYR A 93 15.60 10.84 11.36
CA TYR A 93 16.89 10.98 10.70
C TYR A 93 16.79 11.41 9.24
N LEU A 94 15.75 11.00 8.51
CA LEU A 94 15.49 11.47 7.14
C LEU A 94 15.28 12.99 7.14
N ALA A 95 14.41 13.51 8.00
CA ALA A 95 14.15 14.93 8.13
C ALA A 95 15.40 15.72 8.55
N LEU A 96 16.14 15.23 9.55
CA LEU A 96 17.40 15.83 10.01
C LEU A 96 18.48 15.84 8.92
N THR A 97 18.58 14.76 8.14
CA THR A 97 19.52 14.68 7.01
C THR A 97 19.13 15.66 5.92
N MET A 98 17.85 15.77 5.57
CA MET A 98 17.39 16.78 4.61
C MET A 98 17.70 18.20 5.09
N ALA A 99 17.48 18.49 6.38
CA ALA A 99 17.82 19.79 6.96
C ALA A 99 19.33 20.07 6.88
N ALA A 100 20.18 19.13 7.29
CA ALA A 100 21.64 19.25 7.19
C ALA A 100 22.11 19.50 5.74
N LEU A 101 21.53 18.79 4.78
CA LEU A 101 21.90 18.91 3.35
C LEU A 101 21.58 20.29 2.75
N THR A 102 20.65 21.07 3.32
CA THR A 102 20.32 22.41 2.80
C THR A 102 21.50 23.40 2.87
N GLY A 103 22.40 23.23 3.85
CA GLY A 103 23.61 24.04 4.01
C GLY A 103 24.85 23.46 3.33
N ILE A 104 24.74 22.25 2.77
CA ILE A 104 25.85 21.49 2.21
C ILE A 104 25.95 21.76 0.70
N GLY A 105 27.19 21.81 0.20
CA GLY A 105 27.46 21.93 -1.24
C GLY A 105 27.11 20.67 -2.02
N ARG A 106 27.60 20.55 -3.26
CA ARG A 106 27.34 19.39 -4.11
C ARG A 106 28.01 18.09 -3.65
N GLN A 107 29.01 18.18 -2.78
CA GLN A 107 29.75 17.02 -2.29
C GLN A 107 30.04 17.16 -0.80
N VAL A 108 29.98 16.04 -0.09
CA VAL A 108 30.24 15.95 1.34
C VAL A 108 30.81 14.59 1.71
N LEU A 109 31.70 14.59 2.70
CA LEU A 109 32.18 13.38 3.34
C LEU A 109 31.11 12.83 4.29
N LEU A 110 30.94 11.50 4.35
CA LEU A 110 29.96 10.86 5.21
C LEU A 110 30.15 11.26 6.68
N SER A 111 31.39 11.28 7.18
CA SER A 111 31.66 11.68 8.57
C SER A 111 31.19 13.11 8.87
N ARG A 112 31.39 14.04 7.92
CA ARG A 112 30.90 15.42 8.01
C ARG A 112 29.38 15.47 7.99
N LEU A 113 28.73 14.75 7.08
CA LEU A 113 27.27 14.70 7.03
C LEU A 113 26.67 14.15 8.34
N VAL A 114 27.25 13.09 8.91
CA VAL A 114 26.83 12.54 10.21
C VAL A 114 26.99 13.58 11.32
N SER A 115 28.09 14.33 11.33
CA SER A 115 28.29 15.44 12.27
C SER A 115 27.22 16.51 12.13
N ASP A 116 26.93 16.95 10.91
CA ASP A 116 25.93 17.99 10.62
C ASP A 116 24.51 17.52 11.00
N VAL A 117 24.19 16.24 10.80
CA VAL A 117 22.93 15.61 11.25
C VAL A 117 22.82 15.62 12.77
N ARG A 118 23.91 15.32 13.49
CA ARG A 118 23.93 15.39 14.96
C ARG A 118 23.73 16.82 15.45
N SER A 119 24.35 17.79 14.79
CA SER A 119 24.13 19.22 15.09
C SER A 119 22.67 19.62 14.87
N ALA A 120 22.06 19.20 13.76
CA ALA A 120 20.64 19.44 13.49
C ALA A 120 19.73 18.77 14.53
N ALA A 121 20.09 17.58 15.02
CA ALA A 121 19.33 16.89 16.06
C ALA A 121 19.35 17.67 17.39
N VAL A 122 20.52 18.21 17.77
CA VAL A 122 20.66 19.05 18.97
C VAL A 122 19.82 20.32 18.85
N GLU A 123 19.84 20.98 17.69
CA GLU A 123 19.01 22.17 17.43
C GLU A 123 17.51 21.86 17.52
N ALA A 124 17.10 20.69 17.03
CA ALA A 124 15.73 20.21 17.12
C ALA A 124 15.34 19.66 18.51
N GLY A 125 16.26 19.62 19.48
CA GLY A 125 16.01 19.03 20.81
C GLY A 125 15.81 17.51 20.80
N ILE A 126 16.28 16.82 19.75
CA ILE A 126 16.19 15.37 19.61
C ILE A 126 17.44 14.73 20.22
N GLU A 127 17.27 13.95 21.27
CA GLU A 127 18.36 13.20 21.89
C GLU A 127 18.94 12.17 20.90
N VAL A 128 20.26 12.17 20.70
CA VAL A 128 20.99 11.18 19.89
C VAL A 128 21.88 10.38 20.83
N VAL A 129 21.54 9.10 21.02
CA VAL A 129 22.21 8.22 21.99
C VAL A 129 23.32 7.39 21.33
N ASP A 130 23.40 7.45 19.98
CA ASP A 130 24.40 6.74 19.16
C ASP A 130 24.43 5.23 19.41
N THR A 131 23.25 4.66 19.67
CA THR A 131 23.07 3.21 19.78
C THR A 131 23.15 2.53 18.42
N ILE A 132 23.29 1.20 18.41
CA ILE A 132 23.17 0.40 17.18
C ILE A 132 21.84 0.67 16.46
N ALA A 133 20.75 0.86 17.20
CA ALA A 133 19.45 1.19 16.64
C ALA A 133 19.43 2.58 15.97
N ASP A 134 20.03 3.59 16.62
CA ASP A 134 20.17 4.94 16.05
C ASP A 134 20.99 4.93 14.76
N ARG A 135 22.14 4.24 14.75
CA ARG A 135 22.98 4.15 13.55
C ARG A 135 22.30 3.40 12.41
N ARG A 136 21.52 2.35 12.72
CA ARG A 136 20.68 1.65 11.72
C ARG A 136 19.59 2.57 11.16
N ALA A 137 18.92 3.35 12.00
CA ALA A 137 17.90 4.30 11.58
C ALA A 137 18.47 5.40 10.68
N LEU A 138 19.65 5.95 11.02
CA LEU A 138 20.37 6.90 10.18
C LEU A 138 20.78 6.27 8.83
N THR A 139 21.30 5.04 8.86
CA THR A 139 21.67 4.33 7.64
C THR A 139 20.45 4.09 6.73
N ALA A 140 19.30 3.72 7.31
CA ALA A 140 18.06 3.54 6.56
C ALA A 140 17.60 4.86 5.89
N ALA A 141 17.67 5.97 6.62
CA ALA A 141 17.39 7.30 6.07
C ALA A 141 18.32 7.67 4.89
N LEU A 142 19.62 7.45 5.03
CA LEU A 142 20.60 7.70 3.97
C LEU A 142 20.36 6.81 2.74
N ARG A 143 20.10 5.52 2.94
CA ARG A 143 19.77 4.59 1.85
C ARG A 143 18.47 4.97 1.14
N HIS A 144 17.50 5.49 1.87
CA HIS A 144 16.28 6.02 1.27
C HIS A 144 16.56 7.25 0.39
N LEU A 145 17.39 8.20 0.83
CA LEU A 145 17.79 9.33 -0.01
C LEU A 145 18.61 8.90 -1.24
N VAL A 146 19.41 7.83 -1.13
CA VAL A 146 20.10 7.21 -2.28
C VAL A 146 19.09 6.57 -3.24
N SER A 147 18.07 5.86 -2.74
CA SER A 147 17.05 5.23 -3.59
C SER A 147 16.24 6.27 -4.37
N LEU A 148 15.91 7.40 -3.72
CA LEU A 148 15.31 8.58 -4.37
C LEU A 148 16.25 9.27 -5.37
N GLY A 149 17.56 9.02 -5.30
CA GLY A 149 18.60 9.62 -6.16
C GLY A 149 19.03 11.03 -5.71
N VAL A 150 18.68 11.42 -4.49
CA VAL A 150 19.09 12.70 -3.90
C VAL A 150 20.56 12.65 -3.48
N LEU A 151 21.00 11.48 -3.02
CA LEU A 151 22.39 11.17 -2.72
C LEU A 151 22.93 10.16 -3.73
N THR A 152 24.18 10.34 -4.15
CA THR A 152 24.93 9.38 -4.96
C THR A 152 26.24 9.02 -4.25
N GLU A 153 26.47 7.73 -4.06
CA GLU A 153 27.71 7.18 -3.52
C GLU A 153 28.80 7.29 -4.59
N THR A 154 29.68 8.30 -4.47
CA THR A 154 30.74 8.55 -5.47
C THR A 154 31.97 7.69 -5.17
N GLU A 155 32.32 7.59 -3.88
CA GLU A 155 33.36 6.70 -3.37
C GLU A 155 32.92 6.20 -1.99
N GLY A 156 33.03 4.89 -1.73
CA GLY A 156 32.54 4.28 -0.50
C GLY A 156 31.02 4.05 -0.50
N THR A 157 30.44 3.78 0.68
CA THR A 157 29.00 3.53 0.83
C THR A 157 28.44 4.18 2.10
N VAL A 158 27.21 4.68 2.04
CA VAL A 158 26.47 5.17 3.20
C VAL A 158 26.15 4.06 4.20
N SER A 159 26.22 2.78 3.79
CA SER A 159 25.98 1.63 4.66
C SER A 159 27.00 1.54 5.81
N SER A 160 28.19 2.13 5.65
CA SER A 160 29.21 2.17 6.71
C SER A 160 28.76 2.99 7.92
N ALA A 161 27.79 3.90 7.80
CA ALA A 161 27.25 4.71 8.90
C ALA A 161 26.66 3.89 10.05
N SER A 162 26.35 2.61 9.80
CA SER A 162 25.87 1.68 10.83
C SER A 162 26.98 1.16 11.77
N GLN A 163 28.25 1.28 11.36
CA GLN A 163 29.42 0.72 12.05
C GLN A 163 29.94 1.65 13.15
N ASP A 164 30.65 1.11 14.14
CA ASP A 164 31.30 1.92 15.19
C ASP A 164 32.40 2.83 14.64
N ALA A 165 33.12 2.36 13.61
CA ALA A 165 34.12 3.12 12.87
C ALA A 165 33.74 3.11 11.38
N PRO A 166 32.87 4.04 10.92
CA PRO A 166 32.41 4.06 9.54
C PRO A 166 33.58 4.29 8.59
N ALA A 167 33.69 3.46 7.56
CA ALA A 167 34.54 3.77 6.41
C ALA A 167 34.08 5.09 5.78
N GLU A 168 35.03 5.99 5.53
CA GLU A 168 34.76 7.28 4.92
C GLU A 168 34.19 7.09 3.50
N ALA A 169 33.21 7.91 3.15
CA ALA A 169 32.57 7.88 1.84
C ALA A 169 32.37 9.30 1.31
N LEU A 170 32.63 9.50 0.03
CA LEU A 170 32.32 10.74 -0.68
C LEU A 170 30.93 10.66 -1.30
N ILE A 171 30.04 11.54 -0.85
CA ILE A 171 28.65 11.59 -1.26
C ILE A 171 28.43 12.82 -2.13
N THR A 172 27.83 12.62 -3.30
CA THR A 172 27.36 13.71 -4.17
C THR A 172 25.87 13.97 -3.92
N VAL A 173 25.48 15.24 -3.85
CA VAL A 173 24.13 15.70 -3.52
C VAL A 173 23.46 16.33 -4.75
N GLU A 174 22.33 15.77 -5.19
CA GLU A 174 21.49 16.36 -6.23
C GLU A 174 20.57 17.44 -5.62
N THR A 175 21.14 18.63 -5.42
CA THR A 175 20.47 19.79 -4.77
C THR A 175 19.13 20.19 -5.39
N ASP A 176 19.00 20.10 -6.73
CA ASP A 176 17.74 20.39 -7.42
C ASP A 176 16.63 19.43 -7.01
N LEU A 177 16.97 18.14 -6.86
CA LEU A 177 16.05 17.07 -6.46
C LEU A 177 15.74 17.12 -4.97
N LEU A 178 16.74 17.44 -4.13
CA LEU A 178 16.56 17.69 -2.70
C LEU A 178 15.48 18.75 -2.45
N GLY A 179 15.50 19.84 -3.23
CA GLY A 179 14.50 20.90 -3.15
C GLY A 179 13.07 20.46 -3.51
N GLN A 180 12.88 19.30 -4.13
CA GLN A 180 11.56 18.76 -4.48
C GLN A 180 10.96 17.82 -3.43
N LEU A 181 11.75 17.39 -2.44
CA LEU A 181 11.31 16.41 -1.44
C LEU A 181 10.36 17.01 -0.41
N LEU A 182 10.58 18.28 -0.04
CA LEU A 182 9.74 18.98 0.93
C LEU A 182 8.38 19.28 0.30
N ALA A 183 7.41 18.39 0.53
CA ALA A 183 6.05 18.51 0.06
C ALA A 183 5.13 18.73 1.26
N GLY A 184 4.59 19.94 1.40
CA GLY A 184 3.64 20.28 2.45
C GLY A 184 3.92 21.67 3.07
N PRO A 185 2.95 22.22 3.79
CA PRO A 185 3.05 23.56 4.37
C PRO A 185 3.79 23.51 5.71
N VAL A 186 5.06 23.07 5.69
CA VAL A 186 5.90 22.95 6.90
C VAL A 186 6.05 24.30 7.61
N ALA A 187 6.09 25.41 6.86
CA ALA A 187 6.18 26.75 7.41
C ALA A 187 4.88 27.24 8.08
N ASP A 188 3.72 26.68 7.71
CA ASP A 188 2.42 27.09 8.24
C ASP A 188 1.95 26.18 9.39
N ALA A 189 2.63 25.04 9.61
CA ALA A 189 2.25 24.08 10.63
C ALA A 189 2.81 24.49 12.01
N GLU A 190 1.93 24.55 13.01
CA GLU A 190 2.30 24.89 14.39
C GLU A 190 2.91 23.69 15.14
N ASP A 191 2.52 22.47 14.77
CA ASP A 191 3.00 21.21 15.33
C ASP A 191 2.92 20.05 14.31
N ALA A 192 3.34 18.85 14.72
CA ALA A 192 3.35 17.67 13.87
C ALA A 192 1.95 17.21 13.42
N SER A 193 0.94 17.31 14.29
CA SER A 193 -0.44 16.92 13.96
C SER A 193 -1.06 17.91 12.97
N ALA A 194 -0.81 19.21 13.17
CA ALA A 194 -1.18 20.26 12.24
C ALA A 194 -0.51 20.04 10.88
N LEU A 195 0.78 19.65 10.84
CA LEU A 195 1.47 19.33 9.59
C LEU A 195 0.80 18.17 8.84
N VAL A 196 0.52 17.06 9.52
CA VAL A 196 -0.16 15.89 8.92
C VAL A 196 -1.55 16.30 8.38
N THR A 197 -2.30 17.05 9.17
CA THR A 197 -3.63 17.54 8.81
C THR A 197 -3.58 18.45 7.58
N LEU A 198 -2.64 19.41 7.55
CA LEU A 198 -2.50 20.36 6.44
C LEU A 198 -1.98 19.67 5.18
N ALA A 199 -1.03 18.73 5.30
CA ALA A 199 -0.49 17.96 4.19
C ALA A 199 -1.55 17.09 3.52
N ALA A 200 -2.48 16.51 4.28
CA ALA A 200 -3.63 15.77 3.74
C ALA A 200 -4.67 16.69 3.06
N ARG A 201 -4.76 17.95 3.49
CA ARG A 201 -5.75 18.93 3.04
C ARG A 201 -5.23 19.86 1.93
N THR A 202 -4.48 19.34 0.95
CA THR A 202 -3.91 20.18 -0.12
C THR A 202 -4.96 21.04 -0.81
N ALA A 203 -4.66 22.33 -0.97
CA ALA A 203 -5.51 23.30 -1.65
C ALA A 203 -5.55 23.05 -3.18
N PRO A 204 -6.66 23.34 -3.87
CA PRO A 204 -7.94 23.83 -3.33
C PRO A 204 -8.80 22.70 -2.76
N ARG A 205 -9.52 22.99 -1.68
CA ARG A 205 -10.43 22.05 -1.02
C ARG A 205 -11.77 21.98 -1.76
N ARG A 206 -11.78 21.29 -2.90
CA ARG A 206 -13.00 21.01 -3.66
C ARG A 206 -13.38 19.55 -3.51
N VAL A 207 -14.65 19.29 -3.24
CA VAL A 207 -15.21 17.94 -3.00
C VAL A 207 -14.85 16.98 -4.14
N ASP A 208 -14.87 17.45 -5.39
CA ASP A 208 -14.51 16.63 -6.55
C ASP A 208 -13.05 16.15 -6.52
N PHE A 209 -12.12 16.96 -6.03
CA PHE A 209 -10.72 16.54 -5.88
C PHE A 209 -10.55 15.52 -4.76
N LEU A 210 -11.19 15.75 -3.61
CA LEU A 210 -11.10 14.84 -2.46
C LEU A 210 -11.59 13.44 -2.83
N VAL A 211 -12.78 13.36 -3.43
CA VAL A 211 -13.36 12.09 -3.84
C VAL A 211 -12.55 11.43 -4.95
N ARG A 212 -12.15 12.17 -5.99
CA ARG A 212 -11.40 11.60 -7.12
C ARG A 212 -10.02 11.08 -6.70
N ARG A 213 -9.34 11.76 -5.77
CA ARG A 213 -8.07 11.27 -5.20
C ARG A 213 -8.26 9.94 -4.47
N ARG A 214 -9.30 9.82 -3.64
CA ARG A 214 -9.64 8.54 -2.98
C ARG A 214 -9.91 7.44 -4.00
N LEU A 215 -10.69 7.73 -5.06
CA LEU A 215 -10.97 6.74 -6.10
C LEU A 215 -9.73 6.30 -6.90
N VAL A 216 -8.72 7.17 -7.05
CA VAL A 216 -7.50 6.87 -7.81
C VAL A 216 -6.42 6.21 -6.95
N GLU A 217 -6.40 6.50 -5.64
CA GLU A 217 -5.29 6.14 -4.76
C GLU A 217 -5.63 5.16 -3.65
N SER A 218 -6.90 4.76 -3.52
CA SER A 218 -7.36 3.76 -2.56
C SER A 218 -7.97 2.55 -3.29
N PRO A 219 -7.78 1.32 -2.81
CA PRO A 219 -8.30 0.11 -3.45
C PRO A 219 -9.84 0.08 -3.45
N VAL A 220 -10.45 0.50 -2.34
CA VAL A 220 -11.90 0.63 -2.17
C VAL A 220 -12.20 1.98 -1.53
N VAL A 221 -13.23 2.66 -2.03
CA VAL A 221 -13.82 3.86 -1.41
C VAL A 221 -15.19 3.50 -0.87
N LEU A 222 -15.29 3.42 0.46
CA LEU A 222 -16.54 3.10 1.16
C LEU A 222 -17.37 4.37 1.36
N TYR A 223 -18.67 4.30 1.08
CA TYR A 223 -19.56 5.46 1.27
C TYR A 223 -19.64 5.90 2.73
N ALA A 224 -19.46 4.97 3.68
CA ALA A 224 -19.47 5.26 5.10
C ALA A 224 -18.25 6.03 5.60
N GLU A 225 -17.17 6.08 4.83
CA GLU A 225 -15.93 6.81 5.18
C GLU A 225 -15.86 8.19 4.52
N LEU A 226 -16.81 8.51 3.65
CA LEU A 226 -16.93 9.80 3.01
C LEU A 226 -17.73 10.75 3.92
N ALA A 227 -17.35 12.03 3.93
CA ALA A 227 -18.22 13.06 4.49
C ALA A 227 -19.55 13.12 3.71
N ASP A 228 -20.60 13.68 4.31
CA ASP A 228 -21.94 13.69 3.70
C ASP A 228 -21.97 14.37 2.32
N ASP A 229 -21.24 15.48 2.16
CA ASP A 229 -21.13 16.21 0.90
C ASP A 229 -20.31 15.44 -0.15
N GLU A 230 -19.23 14.78 0.27
CA GLU A 230 -18.41 13.88 -0.56
C GLU A 230 -19.22 12.69 -1.09
N ARG A 231 -19.98 12.04 -0.20
CA ARG A 231 -20.86 10.91 -0.54
C ARG A 231 -21.96 11.33 -1.50
N GLU A 232 -22.66 12.43 -1.19
CA GLU A 232 -23.73 12.96 -2.03
C GLU A 232 -23.22 13.35 -3.43
N TRP A 233 -22.04 13.98 -3.49
CA TRP A 233 -21.38 14.30 -4.75
C TRP A 233 -21.02 13.04 -5.55
N LEU A 234 -20.41 12.04 -4.91
CA LEU A 234 -20.00 10.80 -5.58
C LEU A 234 -21.20 10.08 -6.18
N LEU A 235 -22.29 9.91 -5.41
CA LEU A 235 -23.51 9.25 -5.88
C LEU A 235 -24.12 9.95 -7.11
N ARG A 236 -24.06 11.29 -7.16
CA ARG A 236 -24.53 12.07 -8.32
C ARG A 236 -23.62 11.98 -9.54
N ASN A 237 -22.32 11.80 -9.32
CA ASN A 237 -21.31 11.89 -10.37
C ASN A 237 -20.68 10.56 -10.77
N GLN A 238 -21.07 9.46 -10.13
CA GLN A 238 -20.51 8.11 -10.29
C GLN A 238 -20.20 7.73 -11.75
N ARG A 239 -21.19 7.75 -12.65
CA ARG A 239 -20.99 7.37 -14.07
C ARG A 239 -19.93 8.22 -14.78
N ARG A 240 -19.89 9.52 -14.46
CA ARG A 240 -18.90 10.43 -15.03
C ARG A 240 -17.52 10.13 -14.48
N GLU A 241 -17.40 9.88 -13.18
CA GLU A 241 -16.11 9.54 -12.56
C GLU A 241 -15.59 8.19 -13.07
N SER A 242 -16.45 7.18 -13.23
CA SER A 242 -16.09 5.90 -13.87
C SER A 242 -15.48 6.11 -15.26
N TYR A 243 -16.14 6.89 -16.12
CA TYR A 243 -15.62 7.21 -17.45
C TYR A 243 -14.28 7.96 -17.38
N LEU A 244 -14.16 8.95 -16.50
CA LEU A 244 -12.92 9.73 -16.36
C LEU A 244 -11.75 8.88 -15.87
N LEU A 245 -11.99 7.98 -14.89
CA LEU A 245 -10.97 7.08 -14.35
C LEU A 245 -10.46 6.12 -15.42
N GLU A 246 -11.37 5.53 -16.18
CA GLU A 246 -11.03 4.64 -17.30
C GLU A 246 -10.24 5.42 -18.37
N ARG A 247 -10.78 6.57 -18.79
CA ARG A 247 -10.21 7.39 -19.87
C ARG A 247 -8.82 7.94 -19.54
N CYS A 248 -8.60 8.42 -18.32
CA CYS A 248 -7.40 9.17 -17.96
C CYS A 248 -6.33 8.32 -17.26
N PHE A 249 -6.75 7.24 -16.59
CA PHE A 249 -5.87 6.42 -15.75
C PHE A 249 -5.97 4.92 -16.04
N GLY A 250 -6.87 4.47 -16.92
CA GLY A 250 -7.08 3.05 -17.19
C GLY A 250 -7.71 2.28 -16.02
N LEU A 251 -8.34 2.99 -15.07
CA LEU A 251 -8.95 2.40 -13.89
C LEU A 251 -10.43 2.08 -14.14
N PHE A 252 -10.83 0.84 -13.92
CA PHE A 252 -12.20 0.37 -14.08
C PHE A 252 -12.90 0.33 -12.74
N THR A 253 -14.13 0.84 -12.68
CA THR A 253 -14.86 0.92 -11.41
C THR A 253 -15.94 -0.15 -11.30
N GLU A 254 -15.96 -0.89 -10.19
CA GLU A 254 -17.09 -1.71 -9.77
C GLU A 254 -17.83 -0.97 -8.64
N THR A 255 -19.15 -0.86 -8.72
CA THR A 255 -19.96 -0.21 -7.68
C THR A 255 -20.93 -1.19 -7.05
N ARG A 256 -20.96 -1.20 -5.72
CA ARG A 256 -21.92 -1.94 -4.89
C ARG A 256 -22.56 -1.01 -3.86
N LEU A 257 -23.41 -1.56 -3.00
CA LEU A 257 -24.17 -0.78 -2.01
C LEU A 257 -23.27 -0.08 -0.99
N GLU A 258 -22.16 -0.69 -0.63
CA GLU A 258 -21.21 -0.22 0.39
C GLU A 258 -20.17 0.78 -0.15
N GLY A 259 -19.91 0.78 -1.47
CA GLY A 259 -18.87 1.62 -2.05
C GLY A 259 -18.46 1.28 -3.48
N ILE A 260 -17.34 1.89 -3.90
CA ILE A 260 -16.76 1.75 -5.23
C ILE A 260 -15.34 1.19 -5.11
N LEU A 261 -15.04 0.15 -5.90
CA LEU A 261 -13.69 -0.36 -6.10
C LEU A 261 -13.17 0.16 -7.44
N ALA A 262 -11.94 0.67 -7.48
CA ALA A 262 -11.24 1.04 -8.70
C ALA A 262 -10.14 0.03 -9.00
N ALA A 263 -10.38 -0.84 -9.97
CA ALA A 263 -9.46 -1.88 -10.39
C ALA A 263 -8.52 -1.39 -11.50
N ASP A 264 -7.25 -1.77 -11.42
CA ASP A 264 -6.29 -1.63 -12.51
C ASP A 264 -6.09 -2.99 -13.21
N PRO A 265 -6.61 -3.20 -14.43
CA PRO A 265 -6.48 -4.48 -15.13
C PRO A 265 -5.04 -4.87 -15.47
N GLU A 266 -4.13 -3.89 -15.51
CA GLU A 266 -2.70 -4.14 -15.77
C GLU A 266 -1.90 -4.37 -14.47
N GLU A 267 -2.53 -4.26 -13.30
CA GLU A 267 -1.91 -4.44 -11.99
C GLU A 267 -0.65 -3.55 -11.78
N TYR A 268 -0.56 -2.42 -12.49
CA TYR A 268 0.61 -1.55 -12.49
C TYR A 268 0.53 -0.49 -11.39
N LEU A 269 -0.67 0.03 -11.12
CA LEU A 269 -0.94 1.05 -10.10
C LEU A 269 -1.10 0.46 -8.69
N SER A 270 -1.31 -0.85 -8.58
CA SER A 270 -1.42 -1.55 -7.31
C SER A 270 -0.04 -1.74 -6.68
N ASP A 271 0.13 -1.26 -5.45
CA ASP A 271 1.29 -1.50 -4.60
C ASP A 271 1.14 -2.78 -3.76
N VAL A 272 -0.10 -3.12 -3.40
CA VAL A 272 -0.48 -4.37 -2.75
C VAL A 272 -1.34 -5.22 -3.69
N MET A 273 -0.93 -6.47 -3.91
CA MET A 273 -1.66 -7.42 -4.75
C MET A 273 -2.62 -8.25 -3.91
N PHE A 274 -3.93 -8.13 -4.19
CA PHE A 274 -4.95 -8.96 -3.57
C PHE A 274 -6.14 -9.19 -4.53
N PRO A 275 -6.47 -10.45 -4.86
CA PRO A 275 -5.81 -11.69 -4.43
C PRO A 275 -4.37 -11.81 -4.97
N GLY A 276 -3.55 -12.63 -4.31
CA GLY A 276 -2.13 -12.77 -4.65
C GLY A 276 -1.61 -14.20 -4.43
N THR A 277 -0.38 -14.45 -4.86
CA THR A 277 0.24 -15.79 -4.81
C THR A 277 0.94 -16.10 -3.48
N SER A 278 1.15 -15.08 -2.64
CA SER A 278 1.78 -15.28 -1.33
C SER A 278 0.91 -16.17 -0.43
N THR A 279 1.54 -16.87 0.51
CA THR A 279 0.82 -17.66 1.52
C THR A 279 -0.19 -16.79 2.27
N VAL A 280 0.21 -15.59 2.71
CA VAL A 280 -0.66 -14.62 3.40
C VAL A 280 -1.86 -14.23 2.55
N ALA A 281 -1.66 -13.89 1.27
CA ALA A 281 -2.76 -13.47 0.40
C ALA A 281 -3.76 -14.61 0.13
N ARG A 282 -3.26 -15.84 -0.04
CA ARG A 282 -4.10 -17.02 -0.25
C ARG A 282 -4.87 -17.41 1.01
N ILE A 283 -4.21 -17.43 2.17
CA ILE A 283 -4.88 -17.67 3.47
C ILE A 283 -5.91 -16.58 3.74
N GLY A 284 -5.53 -15.30 3.56
CA GLY A 284 -6.44 -14.17 3.74
C GLY A 284 -7.67 -14.26 2.84
N LEU A 285 -7.51 -14.57 1.55
CA LEU A 285 -8.62 -14.79 0.63
C LEU A 285 -9.56 -15.90 1.10
N LEU A 286 -9.01 -17.05 1.51
CA LEU A 286 -9.79 -18.20 1.95
C LEU A 286 -10.43 -18.01 3.32
N ALA A 287 -9.88 -17.13 4.15
CA ALA A 287 -10.46 -16.79 5.45
C ALA A 287 -11.67 -15.84 5.32
N LEU A 288 -11.79 -15.08 4.22
CA LEU A 288 -12.85 -14.08 4.07
C LEU A 288 -14.28 -14.65 4.19
N PRO A 289 -14.65 -15.78 3.55
CA PRO A 289 -15.98 -16.36 3.71
C PRO A 289 -16.36 -16.57 5.17
N ASP A 290 -15.50 -17.27 5.92
CA ASP A 290 -15.77 -17.65 7.31
C ASP A 290 -15.86 -16.41 8.19
N LEU A 291 -14.95 -15.44 8.02
CA LEU A 291 -14.95 -14.18 8.76
C LEU A 291 -16.15 -13.27 8.41
N LEU A 292 -16.76 -13.44 7.24
CA LEU A 292 -17.95 -12.70 6.82
C LEU A 292 -19.26 -13.39 7.24
N THR A 293 -19.26 -14.70 7.44
CA THR A 293 -20.47 -15.50 7.72
C THR A 293 -20.59 -16.01 9.14
N GLU A 294 -19.49 -16.35 9.81
CA GLU A 294 -19.52 -16.81 11.20
C GLU A 294 -19.75 -15.61 12.15
N ASP A 295 -20.61 -15.77 13.17
CA ASP A 295 -20.65 -14.83 14.28
C ASP A 295 -19.39 -15.07 15.13
N THR A 296 -18.33 -14.31 14.83
CA THR A 296 -16.98 -14.51 15.38
C THR A 296 -16.82 -14.07 16.85
N THR A 297 -17.89 -13.57 17.48
CA THR A 297 -17.93 -13.16 18.89
C THR A 297 -18.65 -14.24 19.71
N ASP A 298 -17.94 -14.90 20.64
CA ASP A 298 -18.49 -15.88 21.61
C ASP A 298 -19.44 -15.24 22.66
N THR A 299 -20.19 -14.19 22.28
CA THR A 299 -21.10 -13.46 23.17
C THR A 299 -22.52 -13.86 22.79
N ASP A 300 -23.26 -14.48 23.72
CA ASP A 300 -24.70 -14.81 23.61
C ASP A 300 -25.58 -13.53 23.56
N ASP A 301 -25.25 -12.55 22.72
CA ASP A 301 -25.97 -11.28 22.59
C ASP A 301 -26.81 -11.28 21.28
N PRO A 302 -28.13 -10.96 21.31
CA PRO A 302 -29.06 -11.32 20.24
C PRO A 302 -29.07 -10.40 19.00
N GLU A 303 -28.13 -9.46 18.87
CA GLU A 303 -27.98 -8.62 17.69
C GLU A 303 -26.54 -8.73 17.17
N SER A 304 -26.37 -9.46 16.05
CA SER A 304 -25.14 -9.46 15.24
C SER A 304 -24.58 -8.04 15.14
N GLU A 305 -23.47 -7.77 15.83
CA GLU A 305 -22.91 -6.45 16.14
C GLU A 305 -22.34 -5.75 14.88
N VAL A 306 -23.14 -5.54 13.82
CA VAL A 306 -22.71 -4.76 12.65
C VAL A 306 -22.70 -3.27 12.99
N ASP A 307 -21.65 -2.56 12.61
CA ASP A 307 -21.62 -1.10 12.79
C ASP A 307 -22.58 -0.40 11.80
N GLY A 308 -22.72 0.92 11.94
CA GLY A 308 -23.56 1.72 11.03
C GLY A 308 -23.12 1.71 9.56
N ALA A 309 -21.96 1.15 9.25
CA ALA A 309 -21.42 0.95 7.91
C ALA A 309 -21.59 -0.50 7.40
N GLY A 310 -22.23 -1.37 8.19
CA GLY A 310 -22.41 -2.79 7.87
C GLY A 310 -21.14 -3.62 8.05
N ARG A 311 -20.15 -3.13 8.81
CA ARG A 311 -18.90 -3.85 9.10
C ARG A 311 -19.12 -4.82 10.24
N ARG A 312 -18.47 -5.99 10.15
CA ARG A 312 -18.53 -7.03 11.17
C ARG A 312 -17.32 -6.95 12.11
N PRO A 313 -17.49 -7.19 13.41
CA PRO A 313 -16.36 -7.22 14.34
C PRO A 313 -15.61 -8.54 14.19
N VAL A 314 -14.30 -8.46 14.05
CA VAL A 314 -13.39 -9.61 13.95
C VAL A 314 -12.30 -9.46 15.00
N THR A 315 -12.00 -10.52 15.74
CA THR A 315 -10.90 -10.58 16.71
C THR A 315 -9.70 -11.32 16.12
N ALA A 316 -8.50 -11.09 16.66
CA ALA A 316 -7.31 -11.83 16.25
C ALA A 316 -7.48 -13.34 16.49
N ASP A 317 -8.17 -13.72 17.56
CA ASP A 317 -8.46 -15.13 17.87
C ASP A 317 -9.43 -15.77 16.87
N ALA A 318 -10.40 -15.02 16.35
CA ALA A 318 -11.25 -15.51 15.27
C ALA A 318 -10.44 -15.76 13.99
N VAL A 319 -9.59 -14.81 13.59
CA VAL A 319 -8.69 -14.98 12.43
C VAL A 319 -7.74 -16.16 12.64
N ARG A 320 -7.19 -16.31 13.85
CA ARG A 320 -6.36 -17.46 14.24
C ARG A 320 -7.08 -18.78 14.03
N ARG A 321 -8.30 -18.95 14.56
CA ARG A 321 -9.08 -20.20 14.41
C ARG A 321 -9.26 -20.57 12.93
N VAL A 322 -9.59 -19.59 12.09
CA VAL A 322 -9.74 -19.79 10.65
C VAL A 322 -8.40 -20.15 9.99
N CYS A 323 -7.33 -19.44 10.31
CA CYS A 323 -5.98 -19.73 9.80
C CYS A 323 -5.50 -21.13 10.19
N GLU A 324 -5.66 -21.55 11.45
CA GLU A 324 -5.26 -22.87 11.94
C GLU A 324 -6.03 -23.98 11.22
N ARG A 325 -7.34 -23.81 11.03
CA ARG A 325 -8.16 -24.73 10.24
C ARG A 325 -7.66 -24.82 8.79
N LEU A 326 -7.49 -23.70 8.10
CA LEU A 326 -6.99 -23.68 6.72
C LEU A 326 -5.60 -24.33 6.59
N VAL A 327 -4.72 -24.13 7.57
CA VAL A 327 -3.40 -24.78 7.60
C VAL A 327 -3.50 -26.28 7.79
N ALA A 328 -4.40 -26.74 8.67
CA ALA A 328 -4.65 -28.16 8.94
C ALA A 328 -5.34 -28.88 7.76
N ASP A 329 -6.30 -28.24 7.12
CA ASP A 329 -7.11 -28.83 6.04
C ASP A 329 -6.33 -28.93 4.72
N TYR A 330 -5.37 -28.01 4.49
CA TYR A 330 -4.58 -27.96 3.26
C TYR A 330 -3.06 -27.93 3.52
N PRO A 331 -2.47 -28.92 4.21
CA PRO A 331 -1.08 -28.83 4.68
C PRO A 331 -0.05 -28.74 3.54
N ALA A 332 -0.39 -29.19 2.33
CA ALA A 332 0.47 -29.09 1.15
C ALA A 332 0.38 -27.73 0.41
N ALA A 333 -0.60 -26.88 0.73
CA ALA A 333 -0.84 -25.62 0.02
C ALA A 333 0.06 -24.46 0.52
N TRP A 334 0.66 -24.61 1.70
CA TRP A 334 1.31 -23.53 2.44
C TRP A 334 2.84 -23.68 2.52
N SER A 335 3.53 -22.58 2.77
CA SER A 335 4.94 -22.62 3.14
C SER A 335 5.11 -23.32 4.49
N ARG A 336 6.26 -23.96 4.74
CA ARG A 336 6.55 -24.58 6.06
C ARG A 336 6.42 -23.59 7.22
N GLN A 337 6.88 -22.36 7.02
CA GLN A 337 6.76 -21.27 7.99
C GLN A 337 5.30 -20.99 8.40
N ALA A 338 4.33 -21.30 7.54
CA ALA A 338 2.92 -21.09 7.81
C ALA A 338 2.38 -22.03 8.91
N GLY A 339 2.96 -23.22 9.06
CA GLY A 339 2.60 -24.14 10.14
C GLY A 339 3.41 -23.92 11.42
N GLU A 340 4.50 -23.17 11.36
CA GLU A 340 5.42 -22.94 12.48
C GLU A 340 5.12 -21.64 13.24
N ASP A 341 4.62 -20.60 12.55
CA ASP A 341 4.36 -19.27 13.10
C ASP A 341 2.97 -18.75 12.72
N THR A 342 1.93 -19.33 13.35
CA THR A 342 0.54 -18.90 13.14
C THR A 342 0.31 -17.46 13.58
N ASP A 343 0.95 -17.00 14.65
CA ASP A 343 0.83 -15.63 15.16
C ASP A 343 1.27 -14.60 14.12
N GLY A 344 2.43 -14.86 13.50
CA GLY A 344 2.96 -14.04 12.41
C GLY A 344 2.00 -13.96 11.22
N ILE A 345 1.42 -15.09 10.80
CA ILE A 345 0.45 -15.11 9.70
C ILE A 345 -0.81 -14.32 10.04
N VAL A 346 -1.36 -14.48 11.25
CA VAL A 346 -2.56 -13.75 11.67
C VAL A 346 -2.30 -12.25 11.61
N ALA A 347 -1.14 -11.79 12.12
CA ALA A 347 -0.74 -10.39 12.05
C ALA A 347 -0.58 -9.91 10.60
N GLU A 348 0.05 -10.70 9.72
CA GLU A 348 0.24 -10.36 8.30
C GLU A 348 -1.08 -10.34 7.53
N VAL A 349 -2.01 -11.25 7.80
CA VAL A 349 -3.36 -11.29 7.18
C VAL A 349 -4.18 -10.08 7.60
N LEU A 350 -4.18 -9.74 8.90
CA LEU A 350 -4.86 -8.54 9.40
C LEU A 350 -4.24 -7.26 8.81
N ALA A 351 -2.91 -7.19 8.74
CA ALA A 351 -2.21 -6.08 8.10
C ALA A 351 -2.57 -5.95 6.61
N LEU A 352 -2.65 -7.08 5.89
CA LEU A 352 -3.09 -7.12 4.49
C LEU A 352 -4.53 -6.62 4.35
N PHE A 353 -5.46 -7.05 5.20
CA PHE A 353 -6.84 -6.55 5.16
C PHE A 353 -6.92 -5.06 5.45
N VAL A 354 -6.13 -4.54 6.39
CA VAL A 354 -6.07 -3.09 6.66
C VAL A 354 -5.50 -2.34 5.45
N GLN A 355 -4.40 -2.80 4.86
CA GLN A 355 -3.80 -2.20 3.65
C GLN A 355 -4.77 -2.19 2.46
N MET A 356 -5.56 -3.25 2.30
CA MET A 356 -6.57 -3.36 1.25
C MET A 356 -7.86 -2.58 1.54
N GLY A 357 -7.98 -1.89 2.69
CA GLY A 357 -9.20 -1.19 3.11
C GLY A 357 -10.35 -2.14 3.45
N LEU A 358 -10.05 -3.41 3.73
CA LEU A 358 -11.01 -4.44 4.09
C LEU A 358 -11.22 -4.53 5.59
N ALA A 359 -10.29 -4.04 6.40
CA ALA A 359 -10.44 -4.01 7.86
C ALA A 359 -10.03 -2.65 8.42
N VAL A 360 -10.69 -2.21 9.48
CA VAL A 360 -10.33 -1.00 10.24
C VAL A 360 -10.03 -1.38 11.69
N PRO A 361 -8.84 -1.06 12.24
CA PRO A 361 -8.50 -1.38 13.61
C PRO A 361 -9.36 -0.58 14.61
N ALA A 362 -9.80 -1.23 15.67
CA ALA A 362 -10.65 -0.65 16.72
C ALA A 362 -10.34 -1.29 18.10
N GLY A 363 -9.27 -0.82 18.75
CA GLY A 363 -8.84 -1.36 20.04
C GLY A 363 -8.25 -2.76 19.87
N GLU A 364 -8.86 -3.75 20.54
CA GLU A 364 -8.45 -5.17 20.49
C GLU A 364 -9.15 -5.96 19.36
N ARG A 365 -9.98 -5.28 18.55
CA ARG A 365 -10.72 -5.88 17.42
C ARG A 365 -10.51 -5.09 16.13
N TRP A 366 -11.03 -5.64 15.04
CA TRP A 366 -11.09 -5.03 13.71
C TRP A 366 -12.52 -5.01 13.20
N TRP A 367 -12.87 -3.98 12.44
CA TRP A 367 -14.12 -3.90 11.70
C TRP A 367 -13.89 -4.37 10.26
N LEU A 368 -14.31 -5.60 9.94
CA LEU A 368 -14.23 -6.17 8.61
C LEU A 368 -15.33 -5.59 7.71
N SER A 369 -14.91 -5.02 6.59
CA SER A 369 -15.74 -4.34 5.62
C SER A 369 -16.56 -5.32 4.79
N PRO A 370 -17.84 -5.02 4.51
CA PRO A 370 -18.63 -5.79 3.56
C PRO A 370 -18.02 -5.79 2.15
N ALA A 371 -17.11 -4.85 1.86
CA ALA A 371 -16.41 -4.82 0.59
C ALA A 371 -15.57 -6.08 0.31
N ALA A 372 -15.16 -6.79 1.36
CA ALA A 372 -14.45 -8.06 1.26
C ALA A 372 -15.24 -9.13 0.50
N ALA A 373 -16.57 -9.05 0.46
CA ALA A 373 -17.43 -9.96 -0.31
C ALA A 373 -17.25 -9.87 -1.84
N ARG A 374 -16.42 -8.95 -2.36
CA ARG A 374 -15.95 -8.97 -3.76
C ARG A 374 -15.06 -10.17 -4.06
N TRP A 375 -14.30 -10.62 -3.08
CA TRP A 375 -13.33 -11.69 -3.22
C TRP A 375 -13.85 -12.97 -2.57
N TRP A 376 -14.91 -13.53 -3.13
CA TRP A 376 -15.42 -14.82 -2.70
C TRP A 376 -14.69 -15.95 -3.44
N PRO A 377 -13.79 -16.71 -2.80
CA PRO A 377 -13.07 -17.78 -3.46
C PRO A 377 -13.98 -18.95 -3.82
N VAL A 378 -13.61 -19.64 -4.91
CA VAL A 378 -14.13 -20.98 -5.25
C VAL A 378 -12.91 -21.91 -5.28
N PRO A 379 -12.57 -22.59 -4.18
CA PRO A 379 -11.42 -23.48 -4.12
C PRO A 379 -11.60 -24.66 -5.07
N ASP A 380 -10.52 -25.07 -5.74
CA ASP A 380 -10.54 -26.22 -6.68
C ASP A 380 -10.68 -27.57 -5.96
N GLY A 381 -10.43 -27.63 -4.65
CA GLY A 381 -10.50 -28.84 -3.82
C GLY A 381 -11.35 -28.63 -2.57
N ASP A 382 -12.06 -29.68 -2.18
CA ASP A 382 -12.93 -29.73 -1.00
C ASP A 382 -12.40 -30.83 -0.06
N PRO A 383 -11.72 -30.48 1.05
CA PRO A 383 -11.08 -31.44 1.93
C PRO A 383 -12.09 -32.39 2.59
N GLU A 384 -13.37 -32.00 2.69
CA GLU A 384 -14.44 -32.87 3.16
C GLU A 384 -14.85 -33.94 2.12
N ARG A 385 -14.58 -33.72 0.82
CA ARG A 385 -14.88 -34.69 -0.26
C ARG A 385 -13.72 -35.61 -0.62
N GLU A 386 -12.48 -35.24 -0.29
CA GLU A 386 -11.29 -36.06 -0.55
C GLU A 386 -11.01 -37.07 0.59
N VAL A 387 -12.05 -37.68 1.16
CA VAL A 387 -11.85 -38.90 1.96
C VAL A 387 -11.49 -40.02 0.98
N PRO A 388 -10.30 -40.65 1.06
CA PRO A 388 -9.97 -41.78 0.20
C PRO A 388 -11.00 -42.88 0.43
N GLU A 389 -11.67 -43.29 -0.64
CA GLU A 389 -12.62 -44.40 -0.64
C GLU A 389 -11.94 -45.60 0.03
N ALA A 390 -12.54 -46.12 1.10
CA ALA A 390 -11.96 -47.22 1.85
C ALA A 390 -11.67 -48.38 0.88
N PRO A 391 -10.46 -48.96 0.90
CA PRO A 391 -10.15 -50.06 -0.01
C PRO A 391 -11.20 -51.18 0.18
N PRO A 392 -11.74 -51.76 -0.91
CA PRO A 392 -12.78 -52.76 -0.80
C PRO A 392 -12.30 -53.91 0.09
N GLU A 393 -13.13 -54.32 1.04
CA GLU A 393 -12.81 -55.42 1.95
C GLU A 393 -12.42 -56.67 1.13
N PRO A 394 -11.32 -57.35 1.47
CA PRO A 394 -10.93 -58.56 0.75
C PRO A 394 -12.02 -59.61 0.89
N GLU A 395 -12.53 -60.09 -0.26
CA GLU A 395 -13.50 -61.19 -0.30
C GLU A 395 -12.96 -62.39 0.48
N VAL A 396 -13.61 -62.69 1.61
CA VAL A 396 -13.32 -63.87 2.40
C VAL A 396 -13.78 -65.08 1.59
N PRO A 397 -12.90 -66.05 1.22
CA PRO A 397 -13.34 -67.21 0.47
C PRO A 397 -14.29 -68.04 1.34
N GLY A 398 -15.58 -67.99 1.01
CA GLY A 398 -16.60 -68.81 1.67
C GLY A 398 -16.30 -70.28 1.44
N TRP A 399 -15.93 -71.01 2.49
CA TRP A 399 -15.88 -72.47 2.46
C TRP A 399 -17.29 -73.00 2.23
N SER A 400 -17.59 -73.43 1.01
CA SER A 400 -18.83 -74.16 0.72
C SER A 400 -18.74 -75.54 1.39
N LEU A 401 -19.64 -75.80 2.34
CA LEU A 401 -19.71 -77.04 3.12
C LEU A 401 -20.85 -77.96 2.66
N PHE A 402 -21.31 -77.82 1.42
CA PHE A 402 -22.34 -78.68 0.83
C PHE A 402 -22.09 -78.81 -0.66
N ASP A 403 -21.44 -79.90 -1.07
CA ASP A 403 -21.59 -80.49 -2.40
C ASP A 403 -21.44 -82.01 -2.26
N GLU A 404 -22.45 -82.65 -1.67
CA GLU A 404 -22.78 -84.04 -1.99
C GLU A 404 -24.31 -84.20 -2.01
N GLU A 405 -24.83 -84.56 -3.20
CA GLU A 405 -25.82 -85.61 -3.49
C GLU A 405 -26.91 -85.19 -4.48
N GLY A 406 -27.00 -85.96 -5.59
CA GLY A 406 -28.16 -85.96 -6.47
C GLY A 406 -27.86 -86.50 -7.87
N ALA A 407 -27.87 -87.83 -8.00
CA ALA A 407 -27.68 -88.62 -9.21
C ALA A 407 -28.75 -88.40 -10.31
#